data_AF-A0A1I6IJD2-F1
#
_entry.id   AF-A0A1I6IJD2-F1
#
_cell.length_a   1.000
_cell.length_b   1.000
_cell.length_c   1.000
_cell.angle_alpha   90.00
_cell.angle_beta   90.00
_cell.angle_gamma   90.00
#
_symmetry.space_group_name_H-M   'P 1'
#
loop_
_entity.id
_entity.type
_entity.pdbx_description
1 polymer ?
#
loop_
_entity_poly.entity_id
_entity_poly.type
_entity_poly.pdbx_seq_one_letter_code
_entity_poly.pdbx_strand_id
1 'polypeptide(L)'
;MSEISHQRPPETNRTDPETNRLDDQTALTTLASLIGRKWHLVVLHRLDDGPKGFSALLSEIDGISNKVLADHLKDLESKRLVERVVRSERPFRVTYSLTDHGESIHSLVVPVLNGSVDVFVEGDR
;
A
#
# COMPACT_ATOMS: atom_id res chain seq x y z
N MET A 1 -48.94 -38.21 4.35
CA MET A 1 -48.67 -37.56 3.06
C MET A 1 -48.07 -36.20 3.38
N SER A 2 -46.76 -36.04 3.22
CA SER A 2 -46.04 -34.80 3.51
C SER A 2 -45.49 -34.27 2.19
N GLU A 3 -45.94 -33.08 1.80
CA GLU A 3 -45.47 -32.37 0.62
C GLU A 3 -44.03 -31.89 0.86
N ILE A 4 -43.10 -32.39 0.04
CA ILE A 4 -41.72 -31.93 0.02
C ILE A 4 -41.71 -30.57 -0.70
N SER A 5 -41.56 -29.50 0.10
CA SER A 5 -41.29 -28.15 -0.38
C SER A 5 -40.01 -28.18 -1.23
N HIS A 6 -40.16 -28.07 -2.55
CA HIS A 6 -39.04 -27.89 -3.46
C HIS A 6 -38.54 -26.45 -3.34
N GLN A 7 -37.59 -26.22 -2.45
CA GLN A 7 -36.79 -24.99 -2.49
C GLN A 7 -35.96 -24.97 -3.77
N ARG A 8 -36.20 -23.94 -4.59
CA ARG A 8 -35.42 -23.58 -5.77
C ARG A 8 -33.95 -23.34 -5.32
N PRO A 9 -32.93 -23.89 -6.00
CA PRO A 9 -31.55 -23.60 -5.64
C PRO A 9 -31.25 -22.09 -5.84
N PRO A 10 -30.38 -21.48 -5.02
CA PRO A 10 -30.02 -20.08 -5.15
C PRO A 10 -29.36 -19.86 -6.52
N GLU A 11 -29.79 -18.82 -7.22
CA GLU A 11 -29.20 -18.43 -8.49
C GLU A 11 -27.72 -18.11 -8.27
N THR A 12 -26.85 -19.01 -8.72
CA THR A 12 -25.41 -18.78 -8.76
C THR A 12 -25.16 -17.49 -9.52
N ASN A 13 -24.54 -16.55 -8.81
CA ASN A 13 -24.04 -15.27 -9.28
C ASN A 13 -23.40 -15.42 -10.67
N ARG A 14 -24.16 -15.08 -11.71
CA ARG A 14 -23.63 -14.91 -13.07
C ARG A 14 -22.95 -13.55 -13.08
N THR A 15 -21.72 -13.48 -12.59
CA THR A 15 -20.86 -12.32 -12.82
C THR A 15 -20.55 -12.27 -14.31
N ASP A 16 -21.19 -11.33 -15.01
CA ASP A 16 -20.89 -11.03 -16.40
C ASP A 16 -19.41 -10.64 -16.55
N PRO A 17 -18.68 -11.17 -17.54
CA PRO A 17 -17.25 -10.89 -17.72
C PRO A 17 -16.95 -9.42 -18.08
N GLU A 18 -17.95 -8.66 -18.55
CA GLU A 18 -17.79 -7.21 -18.75
C GLU A 18 -17.79 -6.42 -17.44
N THR A 19 -18.51 -6.88 -16.41
CA THR A 19 -18.56 -6.20 -15.11
C THR A 19 -17.23 -6.32 -14.36
N ASN A 20 -16.51 -7.44 -14.51
CA ASN A 20 -15.19 -7.64 -13.88
C ASN A 20 -14.06 -6.79 -14.51
N ARG A 21 -14.14 -6.45 -15.81
CA ARG A 21 -13.10 -5.65 -16.51
C ARG A 21 -13.05 -4.19 -16.05
N LEU A 22 -14.20 -3.63 -15.68
CA LEU A 22 -14.28 -2.25 -15.18
C LEU A 22 -13.69 -2.12 -13.78
N ASP A 23 -13.82 -3.18 -12.97
CA ASP A 23 -13.24 -3.27 -11.63
C ASP A 23 -11.72 -3.41 -11.70
N ASP A 24 -11.20 -4.23 -12.62
CA ASP A 24 -9.75 -4.41 -12.82
C ASP A 24 -9.07 -3.13 -13.30
N GLN A 25 -9.63 -2.42 -14.28
CA GLN A 25 -9.03 -1.16 -14.76
C GLN A 25 -8.98 -0.09 -13.66
N THR A 26 -10.03 -0.02 -12.84
CA THR A 26 -10.12 0.92 -11.72
C THR A 26 -9.09 0.57 -10.64
N ALA A 27 -8.96 -0.72 -10.31
CA ALA A 27 -7.95 -1.22 -9.38
C ALA A 27 -6.53 -0.93 -9.87
N LEU A 28 -6.23 -1.21 -11.15
CA LEU A 28 -4.93 -0.93 -11.76
C LEU A 28 -4.60 0.56 -11.77
N THR A 29 -5.56 1.42 -12.11
CA THR A 29 -5.37 2.88 -12.12
C THR A 29 -5.13 3.42 -10.70
N THR A 30 -5.82 2.86 -9.71
CA THR A 30 -5.63 3.19 -8.30
C THR A 30 -4.25 2.79 -7.81
N LEU A 31 -3.82 1.57 -8.14
CA LEU A 31 -2.49 1.06 -7.81
C LEU A 31 -1.40 1.90 -8.50
N ALA A 32 -1.54 2.20 -9.79
CA ALA A 32 -0.60 3.05 -10.53
C ALA A 32 -0.50 4.45 -9.91
N SER A 33 -1.62 5.02 -9.45
CA SER A 33 -1.64 6.32 -8.76
C SER A 33 -0.97 6.28 -7.39
N LEU A 34 -0.98 5.12 -6.72
CA LEU A 34 -0.28 4.90 -5.46
C LEU A 34 1.23 4.78 -5.69
N ILE A 35 1.64 3.90 -6.60
CA ILE A 35 3.04 3.54 -6.90
C ILE A 35 3.76 4.68 -7.63
N GLY A 36 3.07 5.40 -8.53
CA GLY A 36 3.64 6.49 -9.33
C GLY A 36 3.98 7.76 -8.52
N ARG A 37 3.66 7.80 -7.22
CA ARG A 37 4.03 8.91 -6.33
C ARG A 37 5.43 8.69 -5.78
N LYS A 38 6.36 9.56 -6.17
CA LYS A 38 7.79 9.53 -5.83
C LYS A 38 8.09 9.04 -4.40
N TRP A 39 7.40 9.59 -3.39
CA TRP A 39 7.75 9.33 -2.00
C TRP A 39 6.99 8.18 -1.35
N HIS A 40 5.92 7.66 -1.96
CA HIS A 40 5.15 6.57 -1.33
C HIS A 40 5.97 5.30 -1.18
N LEU A 41 6.59 4.84 -2.27
CA LEU A 41 7.40 3.64 -2.23
C LEU A 41 8.61 3.79 -1.31
N VAL A 42 9.21 4.98 -1.27
CA VAL A 42 10.33 5.27 -0.38
C VAL A 42 9.90 5.19 1.08
N VAL A 43 8.77 5.79 1.45
CA VAL A 43 8.23 5.71 2.82
C VAL A 43 7.87 4.28 3.19
N LEU A 44 7.17 3.54 2.31
CA LEU A 44 6.82 2.14 2.56
C LEU A 44 8.08 1.29 2.74
N HIS A 45 9.09 1.48 1.89
CA HIS A 45 10.36 0.76 1.97
C HIS A 45 11.13 1.07 3.25
N ARG A 46 11.09 2.31 3.74
CA ARG A 46 11.68 2.70 5.02
C ARG A 46 10.89 2.22 6.24
N LEU A 47 9.70 1.67 6.09
CA LEU A 47 8.91 1.15 7.21
C LEU A 47 8.93 -0.39 7.28
N ASP A 48 9.58 -1.05 6.33
CA ASP A 48 9.70 -2.51 6.23
C ASP A 48 10.54 -3.12 7.36
N ASP A 49 11.52 -2.38 7.90
CA ASP A 49 12.33 -2.80 9.04
C ASP A 49 11.67 -2.47 10.40
N GLY A 50 10.46 -1.90 10.40
CA GLY A 50 9.61 -1.73 11.57
C GLY A 50 9.17 -0.28 11.87
N PRO A 51 8.54 -0.06 13.03
CA PRO A 51 7.92 1.23 13.35
C PRO A 51 8.95 2.37 13.52
N LYS A 52 8.74 3.49 12.84
CA LYS A 52 9.62 4.68 12.92
C LYS A 52 8.88 5.95 13.29
N GLY A 53 9.57 6.86 13.96
CA GLY A 53 9.06 8.22 14.21
C GLY A 53 9.22 9.13 12.99
N PHE A 54 8.49 10.24 12.97
CA PHE A 54 8.56 11.21 11.88
C PHE A 54 9.99 11.72 11.60
N SER A 55 10.74 12.06 12.66
CA SER A 55 12.11 12.55 12.51
C SER A 55 13.08 11.50 11.96
N ALA A 56 12.89 10.23 12.30
CA ALA A 56 13.71 9.14 11.77
C ALA A 56 13.46 8.97 10.26
N LEU A 57 12.18 8.93 9.85
CA LEU A 57 11.81 8.91 8.43
C LEU A 57 12.36 10.12 7.68
N LEU A 58 12.28 11.32 8.25
CA LEU A 58 12.81 12.53 7.64
C LEU A 58 14.34 12.47 7.44
N SER A 59 15.06 11.85 8.38
CA SER A 59 16.53 11.69 8.27
C SER A 59 16.95 10.57 7.32
N GLU A 60 16.12 9.56 7.10
CA GLU A 60 16.44 8.41 6.24
C GLU A 60 16.03 8.60 4.76
N ILE A 61 15.27 9.66 4.47
CA ILE A 61 14.73 9.97 3.15
C ILE A 61 15.34 11.28 2.64
N ASP A 62 16.38 11.15 1.81
CA ASP A 62 17.07 12.31 1.26
C ASP A 62 16.17 13.16 0.35
N GLY A 63 16.17 14.47 0.57
CA GLY A 63 15.49 15.45 -0.28
C GLY A 63 13.97 15.57 -0.09
N ILE A 64 13.38 14.86 0.86
CA ILE A 64 11.98 15.09 1.23
C ILE A 64 11.86 16.25 2.22
N SER A 65 10.89 17.14 2.01
CA SER A 65 10.60 18.21 2.97
C SER A 65 9.66 17.71 4.08
N ASN A 66 9.68 18.38 5.23
CA ASN A 66 8.75 18.13 6.34
C ASN A 66 7.28 18.09 5.87
N LYS A 67 6.88 19.09 5.07
CA LYS A 67 5.52 19.18 4.55
C LYS A 67 5.18 17.99 3.65
N VAL A 68 6.09 17.64 2.74
CA VAL A 68 5.87 16.56 1.78
C VAL A 68 5.79 15.21 2.52
N LEU A 69 6.68 14.94 3.48
CA LEU A 69 6.60 13.72 4.30
C LEU A 69 5.28 13.64 5.07
N ALA A 70 4.83 14.74 5.69
CA ALA A 70 3.56 14.77 6.41
C ALA A 70 2.36 14.52 5.49
N ASP A 71 2.35 15.13 4.30
CA ASP A 71 1.30 14.94 3.30
C ASP A 71 1.25 13.47 2.81
N HIS A 72 2.41 12.84 2.59
CA HIS A 72 2.49 11.43 2.18
C HIS A 72 2.10 10.46 3.29
N LEU A 73 2.54 10.67 4.54
CA LEU A 73 2.12 9.83 5.67
C LEU A 73 0.61 9.89 5.87
N LYS A 74 0.00 11.07 5.73
CA LYS A 74 -1.45 11.25 5.80
C LYS A 74 -2.18 10.53 4.66
N ASP A 75 -1.65 10.59 3.44
CA ASP A 75 -2.26 9.89 2.30
C ASP A 75 -2.14 8.36 2.46
N LEU A 76 -0.98 7.86 2.87
CA LEU A 76 -0.76 6.43 3.13
C LEU A 76 -1.62 5.91 4.29
N GLU A 77 -1.81 6.71 5.34
CA GLU A 77 -2.74 6.41 6.43
C GLU A 77 -4.19 6.34 5.93
N SER A 78 -4.62 7.30 5.11
CA SER A 78 -5.97 7.30 4.51
C SER A 78 -6.23 6.07 3.62
N LYS A 79 -5.17 5.54 3.01
CA LYS A 79 -5.19 4.31 2.19
C LYS A 79 -5.00 3.03 3.00
N ARG A 80 -4.87 3.13 4.33
CA ARG A 80 -4.65 2.00 5.24
C ARG A 80 -3.39 1.19 4.92
N LEU A 81 -2.36 1.84 4.37
CA LEU A 81 -1.06 1.22 4.09
C LEU A 81 -0.08 1.46 5.23
N VAL A 82 -0.27 2.56 5.95
CA VAL A 82 0.51 2.94 7.12
C VAL A 82 -0.45 3.18 8.27
N GLU A 83 -0.10 2.70 9.46
CA GLU A 83 -0.79 3.04 10.69
C GLU A 83 0.03 4.06 11.50
N ARG A 84 -0.68 4.96 12.19
CA ARG A 84 -0.08 5.96 13.08
C ARG A 84 -0.44 5.63 14.52
N VAL A 85 0.55 5.27 15.33
CA VAL A 85 0.36 4.91 16.74
C VAL A 85 0.91 6.02 17.63
N VAL A 86 0.08 6.50 18.55
CA VAL A 86 0.50 7.42 19.62
C VAL A 86 0.79 6.57 20.86
N ARG A 87 2.07 6.46 21.24
CA ARG A 87 2.45 5.76 22.48
C ARG A 87 2.26 6.70 23.67
N SER A 88 1.42 6.27 24.61
CA SER A 88 1.01 7.02 25.80
C SER A 88 2.05 7.05 26.92
N GLU A 89 3.11 6.24 26.81
CA GLU A 89 4.18 6.17 27.79
C GLU A 89 5.16 7.33 27.60
N ARG A 90 5.67 7.89 28.70
CA ARG A 90 6.59 9.03 28.63
C ARG A 90 7.96 8.60 28.09
N PRO A 91 8.57 9.41 27.20
CA PRO A 91 7.99 10.55 26.51
C PRO A 91 6.99 10.09 25.44
N PHE A 92 5.86 10.82 25.30
CA PHE A 92 4.88 10.54 24.25
C PHE A 92 5.58 10.56 22.89
N ARG A 93 5.46 9.46 22.14
CA ARG A 93 6.05 9.34 20.80
C ARG A 93 5.00 8.89 19.81
N VAL A 94 5.03 9.48 18.63
CA VAL A 94 4.26 9.03 17.47
C VAL A 94 5.17 8.14 16.64
N THR A 95 4.68 6.95 16.29
CA THR A 95 5.33 6.03 15.37
C THR A 95 4.41 5.71 14.20
N TYR A 96 5.02 5.38 13.08
CA TYR A 96 4.38 4.93 11.86
C TYR A 96 4.88 3.52 11.56
N SER A 97 4.00 2.61 11.16
CA SER A 97 4.32 1.24 10.76
C SER A 97 3.52 0.86 9.52
N LEU A 98 4.01 -0.10 8.74
CA LEU A 98 3.17 -0.75 7.72
C LEU A 98 2.00 -1.46 8.40
N THR A 99 0.85 -1.45 7.73
CA THR A 99 -0.24 -2.39 8.02
C THR A 99 0.01 -3.69 7.26
N ASP A 100 -0.75 -4.76 7.56
CA ASP A 100 -0.75 -6.00 6.75
C ASP A 100 -0.97 -5.73 5.25
N HIS A 101 -1.81 -4.74 4.93
CA HIS A 101 -2.05 -4.31 3.55
C HIS A 101 -0.84 -3.55 2.97
N GLY A 102 -0.19 -2.71 3.77
CA GLY A 102 1.05 -2.03 3.42
C GLY A 102 2.19 -3.00 3.11
N GLU A 103 2.38 -4.02 3.95
CA GLU A 103 3.37 -5.09 3.76
C GLU A 103 3.10 -5.89 2.48
N SER A 104 1.82 -6.21 2.23
CA SER A 104 1.41 -6.91 1.02
C SER A 104 1.75 -6.12 -0.24
N ILE A 105 1.44 -4.81 -0.27
CA ILE A 105 1.77 -3.94 -1.40
C ILE A 105 3.27 -3.76 -1.56
N HIS A 106 4.00 -3.54 -0.47
CA HIS A 106 5.46 -3.41 -0.51
C HIS A 106 6.12 -4.66 -1.11
N SER A 107 5.69 -5.85 -0.69
CA SER A 107 6.19 -7.14 -1.20
C SER A 107 6.00 -7.32 -2.71
N LEU A 108 4.96 -6.72 -3.30
CA LEU A 108 4.74 -6.74 -4.75
C LEU A 108 5.67 -5.80 -5.51
N VAL A 109 6.14 -4.73 -4.85
CA VAL A 109 6.98 -3.69 -5.48
C VAL A 109 8.47 -3.97 -5.32
N VAL A 110 8.90 -4.63 -4.24
CA VAL A 110 10.31 -4.98 -3.99
C VAL A 110 11.01 -5.65 -5.18
N PRO A 111 10.41 -6.67 -5.84
CA PRO A 111 11.05 -7.29 -7.01
C PRO A 111 11.28 -6.31 -8.16
N VAL A 112 10.36 -5.37 -8.37
CA VAL A 112 10.46 -4.34 -9.42
C VAL A 112 11.59 -3.36 -9.10
N LEU A 113 11.78 -3.00 -7.83
CA LEU A 113 12.89 -2.14 -7.41
C LEU A 113 14.24 -2.81 -7.68
N ASN A 114 14.38 -4.08 -7.31
CA ASN A 114 15.61 -4.84 -7.52
C ASN A 114 15.92 -5.04 -9.01
N GLY A 115 14.92 -5.43 -9.80
CA GLY A 115 15.08 -5.60 -11.24
C GLY A 115 15.33 -4.29 -12.00
N SER A 116 14.94 -3.13 -11.44
CA SER A 116 15.21 -1.82 -12.05
C SER A 116 16.69 -1.43 -11.93
N VAL A 117 17.38 -1.82 -10.85
CA VAL A 117 18.82 -1.55 -10.69
C VAL A 117 19.64 -2.24 -11.78
N ASP A 118 19.20 -3.42 -12.23
CA ASP A 118 19.88 -4.17 -13.30
C ASP A 118 19.75 -3.49 -14.68
N VAL A 119 18.67 -2.75 -14.94
CA VAL A 119 18.43 -2.11 -16.26
C VAL A 119 19.25 -0.84 -16.45
N PHE A 120 19.60 -0.12 -15.36
CA PHE A 120 20.36 1.13 -15.45
C PHE A 120 21.88 0.95 -15.50
N VAL A 121 22.41 -0.24 -15.18
CA VAL A 121 23.87 -0.51 -15.19
C VAL A 121 24.38 -0.92 -16.57
N GLU A 122 23.51 -1.35 -17.49
CA GLU A 122 23.92 -1.78 -18.85
C GLU A 122 24.10 -0.61 -19.84
N GLY A 123 23.83 0.64 -19.43
CA GLY A 123 23.80 1.81 -20.32
C GLY A 123 24.99 2.77 -20.25
N ASP A 124 25.99 2.53 -19.39
CA ASP A 124 27.13 3.45 -19.19
C ASP A 124 28.48 2.72 -19.38
N ARG A 125 28.73 2.25 -20.62
CA ARG A 125 30.04 1.81 -21.11
C ARG A 125 30.32 2.37 -22.50
#